data_AF-A0A1L1SRL1-F1
#
_entry.id   AF-A0A1L1SRL1-F1
#
_cell.length_a   1.000
_cell.length_b   1.000
_cell.length_c   1.000
_cell.angle_alpha   90.00
_cell.angle_beta   90.00
_cell.angle_gamma   90.00
#
_symmetry.space_group_name_H-M   'P 1'
#
loop_
_entity.id
_entity.type
_entity.pdbx_description
1 polymer ?
#
loop_
_entity_poly.entity_id
_entity_poly.type
_entity_poly.pdbx_seq_one_letter_code
_entity_poly.pdbx_strand_id
1 'polypeptide(L)'
;MDGLKDGIILCEFINKLQPGSVKKVNESTQNWHQLENIGNFIKAITKYGVKPHDIFEANDLFENTNHTQVQSTLLALASMAK
;
A
#
# COMPACT_ATOMS: atom_id res chain seq x y z
N MET A 1 0.44 13.73 -0.86
CA MET A 1 0.29 12.25 -0.91
C MET A 1 -1.18 11.84 -1.00
N ASP A 2 -2.07 12.79 -1.25
CA ASP A 2 -3.53 12.61 -1.12
C ASP A 2 -4.10 11.58 -2.10
N GLY A 3 -3.52 11.46 -3.31
CA GLY A 3 -3.92 10.44 -4.27
C GLY A 3 -3.54 8.99 -3.89
N LEU A 4 -2.71 8.78 -2.86
CA LEU A 4 -2.39 7.44 -2.35
C LEU A 4 -3.24 7.07 -1.13
N LYS A 5 -3.90 8.05 -0.51
CA LYS A 5 -4.60 7.91 0.78
C LYS A 5 -5.87 7.04 0.67
N ASP A 6 -6.46 6.94 -0.51
CA ASP A 6 -7.56 6.00 -0.76
C ASP A 6 -7.11 4.53 -0.85
N GLY A 7 -5.79 4.29 -0.97
CA GLY A 7 -5.19 2.96 -1.10
C GLY A 7 -5.49 2.25 -2.43
N ILE A 8 -6.22 2.87 -3.36
CA ILE A 8 -6.64 2.26 -4.63
C ILE A 8 -5.41 2.05 -5.52
N ILE A 9 -4.66 3.13 -5.77
CA ILE A 9 -3.45 3.11 -6.60
C ILE A 9 -2.43 2.12 -6.04
N LEU A 10 -2.31 2.02 -4.71
CA LEU A 10 -1.41 1.09 -4.05
C LEU A 10 -1.80 -0.37 -4.32
N CYS A 11 -3.08 -0.70 -4.18
CA CYS A 11 -3.58 -2.03 -4.45
C CYS A 11 -3.42 -2.41 -5.93
N GLU A 12 -3.69 -1.47 -6.85
CA GLU A 12 -3.44 -1.67 -8.27
C GLU A 12 -1.96 -1.88 -8.57
N PHE A 13 -1.07 -1.11 -7.93
CA PHE A 13 0.36 -1.22 -8.13
C PHE A 13 0.90 -2.61 -7.79
N ILE A 14 0.58 -3.15 -6.60
CA ILE A 14 1.02 -4.50 -6.25
C ILE A 14 0.35 -5.58 -7.10
N ASN A 15 -0.88 -5.37 -7.57
CA ASN A 15 -1.53 -6.27 -8.52
C ASN A 15 -0.87 -6.29 -9.91
N LYS A 16 -0.24 -5.19 -10.33
CA LYS A 16 0.56 -5.17 -11.56
C LYS A 16 1.87 -5.95 -11.40
N LEU A 17 2.50 -5.87 -10.22
CA LEU A 17 3.74 -6.59 -9.92
C LEU A 17 3.52 -8.08 -9.66
N GLN A 18 2.45 -8.41 -8.94
CA GLN A 18 2.04 -9.78 -8.64
C GLN A 18 0.52 -9.87 -8.80
N PRO A 19 0.04 -10.37 -9.96
CA PRO A 19 -1.38 -10.54 -10.22
C PRO A 19 -2.09 -11.34 -9.13
N GLY A 20 -3.23 -10.83 -8.66
CA GLY A 20 -4.05 -11.49 -7.62
C GLY A 20 -3.62 -11.21 -6.18
N SER A 21 -2.68 -10.29 -5.96
CA SER A 21 -2.25 -9.87 -4.63
C SER A 21 -3.35 -9.26 -3.78
N VAL A 22 -4.16 -8.37 -4.38
CA VAL A 22 -5.35 -7.76 -3.77
C VAL A 22 -6.55 -8.14 -4.63
N LYS A 23 -7.44 -8.97 -4.07
CA LYS A 23 -8.60 -9.52 -4.81
C LYS A 23 -9.68 -8.48 -5.09
N LYS A 24 -9.88 -7.54 -4.16
CA LYS A 24 -10.91 -6.52 -4.23
C LYS A 24 -10.32 -5.19 -3.77
N VAL A 25 -10.49 -4.17 -4.59
CA VAL A 25 -10.14 -2.78 -4.28
C VAL A 25 -11.43 -2.02 -4.11
N ASN A 26 -11.57 -1.26 -3.03
CA ASN A 26 -12.76 -0.49 -2.76
C ASN A 26 -12.60 0.95 -3.29
N GLU A 27 -13.48 1.40 -4.17
CA GLU A 27 -13.43 2.75 -4.75
C GLU A 27 -14.28 3.79 -3.99
N SER A 28 -14.82 3.39 -2.85
CA SER A 28 -15.69 4.23 -2.04
C SER A 28 -14.90 5.29 -1.27
N THR A 29 -15.50 6.47 -1.11
CA THR A 29 -14.97 7.59 -0.32
C THR A 29 -15.05 7.39 1.19
N GLN A 30 -15.55 6.24 1.66
CA GLN A 30 -15.68 5.95 3.08
C GLN A 30 -14.31 5.62 3.71
N ASN A 31 -13.97 6.26 4.82
CA ASN A 31 -12.68 6.09 5.51
C ASN A 31 -12.29 4.63 5.78
N TRP A 32 -13.27 3.80 6.17
CA TRP A 32 -13.01 2.38 6.48
C TRP A 32 -12.65 1.56 5.23
N HIS A 33 -13.18 1.91 4.06
CA HIS A 33 -12.79 1.30 2.78
C HIS A 33 -11.36 1.69 2.38
N GLN A 34 -10.97 2.95 2.61
CA GLN A 34 -9.61 3.44 2.35
C GLN A 34 -8.60 2.72 3.25
N LEU A 35 -8.89 2.62 4.55
CA LEU A 35 -8.07 1.85 5.50
C LEU A 35 -7.98 0.36 5.12
N GLU A 36 -9.09 -0.24 4.66
CA GLU A 36 -9.08 -1.63 4.19
C GLU A 36 -8.16 -1.81 2.98
N ASN A 37 -8.21 -0.91 1.99
CA ASN A 37 -7.31 -0.95 0.84
C ASN A 37 -5.84 -0.83 1.27
N ILE A 38 -5.50 0.13 2.12
CA ILE A 38 -4.13 0.31 2.61
C ILE A 38 -3.66 -0.95 3.36
N GLY A 39 -4.50 -1.51 4.23
CA GLY A 39 -4.19 -2.74 4.95
C GLY A 39 -4.01 -3.96 4.02
N ASN A 40 -4.80 -4.06 2.96
CA ASN A 40 -4.66 -5.10 1.94
C ASN A 40 -3.35 -4.96 1.17
N PHE A 41 -2.98 -3.73 0.79
CA PHE A 41 -1.69 -3.45 0.16
C PHE A 41 -0.52 -3.84 1.06
N ILE A 42 -0.51 -3.42 2.32
CA ILE A 42 0.53 -3.78 3.31
C ILE A 42 0.69 -5.29 3.39
N LYS A 43 -0.41 -6.04 3.56
CA LYS A 43 -0.38 -7.52 3.60
C LYS A 43 0.16 -8.12 2.31
N ALA A 44 -0.17 -7.54 1.16
CA ALA A 44 0.28 -8.02 -0.14
C ALA A 44 1.79 -7.84 -0.33
N ILE A 45 2.34 -6.67 0.00
CA ILE A 45 3.77 -6.39 -0.17
C ILE A 45 4.64 -7.17 0.83
N THR A 46 4.12 -7.44 2.03
CA THR A 46 4.79 -8.36 2.98
C THR A 46 4.92 -9.76 2.40
N LYS A 47 3.85 -10.26 1.75
CA LYS A 47 3.88 -11.58 1.08
C LYS A 47 4.76 -11.59 -0.17
N TYR A 48 4.83 -10.46 -0.87
CA TYR A 48 5.70 -10.29 -2.03
C TYR A 48 7.19 -10.32 -1.64
N GLY A 49 7.50 -10.00 -0.38
CA GLY A 49 8.83 -10.17 0.21
C GLY A 49 9.48 -8.87 0.70
N VAL A 50 8.73 -7.75 0.72
CA VAL A 50 9.21 -6.53 1.39
C VAL A 50 9.33 -6.81 2.88
N LYS A 51 10.45 -6.41 3.49
CA LYS A 51 10.72 -6.70 4.90
C LYS A 51 9.80 -5.86 5.78
N PRO A 52 9.26 -6.41 6.89
CA PRO A 52 8.34 -5.66 7.76
C PRO A 52 8.89 -4.32 8.28
N HIS A 53 10.20 -4.19 8.46
CA HIS A 53 10.82 -2.93 8.91
C HIS A 53 10.86 -1.84 7.84
N ASP A 54 10.75 -2.23 6.56
CA ASP A 54 10.71 -1.31 5.43
C ASP A 54 9.28 -0.92 5.06
N ILE A 55 8.26 -1.47 5.75
CA ILE A 55 6.84 -1.27 5.45
C ILE A 55 6.24 -0.22 6.39
N PHE A 56 5.52 0.74 5.81
CA PHE A 56 4.76 1.75 6.55
C PHE A 56 3.50 1.17 7.23
N GLU A 57 3.01 1.87 8.25
CA GLU A 57 1.75 1.54 8.92
C GLU A 57 0.56 2.27 8.29
N ALA A 58 -0.65 1.71 8.35
CA ALA A 58 -1.82 2.32 7.70
C ALA A 58 -2.03 3.80 8.08
N ASN A 59 -1.72 4.17 9.34
CA ASN A 59 -1.81 5.54 9.83
C ASN A 59 -0.77 6.49 9.21
N ASP A 60 0.42 5.98 8.84
CA ASP A 60 1.48 6.79 8.20
C ASP A 60 1.00 7.45 6.91
N LEU A 61 0.17 6.73 6.17
CA LEU A 61 -0.44 7.20 4.94
C LEU A 61 -1.81 7.84 5.19
N PHE A 62 -2.66 7.22 6.02
CA PHE A 62 -4.03 7.69 6.22
C PHE A 62 -4.08 8.99 7.03
N GLU A 63 -3.37 9.08 8.14
CA GLU A 63 -3.32 10.29 8.99
C GLU A 63 -2.15 11.23 8.60
N ASN A 64 -1.39 10.90 7.54
CA ASN A 64 -0.21 11.64 7.11
C ASN A 64 0.89 11.75 8.19
N THR A 65 1.03 10.75 9.07
CA THR A 65 1.98 10.83 10.19
C THR A 65 3.43 10.61 9.77
N ASN A 66 3.70 9.84 8.71
CA ASN A 66 5.07 9.54 8.29
C ASN A 66 5.22 9.29 6.78
N HIS A 67 5.30 10.37 6.03
CA HIS A 67 5.50 10.38 4.58
C HIS A 67 6.83 9.74 4.14
N THR A 68 7.88 9.89 4.94
CA THR A 68 9.20 9.31 4.65
C THR A 68 9.15 7.80 4.64
N GLN A 69 8.46 7.18 5.61
CA GLN A 69 8.31 5.72 5.66
C GLN A 69 7.54 5.19 4.47
N VAL A 70 6.45 5.87 4.05
CA VAL A 70 5.68 5.52 2.86
C VAL A 70 6.56 5.53 1.61
N GLN A 71 7.38 6.56 1.43
CA GLN A 71 8.32 6.64 0.30
C GLN A 71 9.36 5.51 0.34
N SER A 72 9.95 5.24 1.51
CA SER A 72 10.92 4.14 1.67
C SER A 72 10.31 2.79 1.31
N THR A 73 9.08 2.50 1.72
CA THR A 73 8.38 1.26 1.35
C THR A 73 8.17 1.15 -0.16
N LEU A 74 7.76 2.24 -0.83
CA LEU A 74 7.56 2.25 -2.27
C LEU A 74 8.87 2.05 -3.03
N LEU A 75 9.97 2.64 -2.56
CA LEU A 75 11.31 2.45 -3.13
C LEU A 75 11.79 1.00 -2.94
N ALA A 76 11.61 0.43 -1.75
CA ALA A 76 11.95 -0.96 -1.47
C ALA A 76 11.16 -1.90 -2.39
N LEU A 77 9.85 -1.68 -2.53
CA LEU A 77 9.01 -2.46 -3.43
C LEU A 77 9.43 -2.30 -4.90
N ALA A 78 9.72 -1.08 -5.35
CA ALA A 78 10.18 -0.81 -6.71
C ALA A 78 11.52 -1.49 -7.01
N SER A 79 12.43 -1.58 -6.03
CA SER A 79 13.69 -2.30 -6.19
C SER A 79 13.53 -3.81 -6.36
N MET A 80 12.39 -4.37 -5.94
CA MET A 80 12.05 -5.78 -6.09
C MET A 80 11.34 -6.09 -7.41
N ALA A 81 10.69 -5.10 -8.01
CA ALA A 81 10.07 -5.21 -9.32
C ALA A 81 11.15 -5.31 -10.41
N LYS A 82 11.18 -6.42 -11.15
CA LYS A 82 12.08 -6.66 -12.30
C LYS A 82 11.31 -6.62 -13.62
#